data_AF-A0A9E7H334-F1
#
_entry.id   AF-A0A9E7H334-F1
#
_cell.length_a   1.000
_cell.length_b   1.000
_cell.length_c   1.000
_cell.angle_alpha   90.00
_cell.angle_beta   90.00
_cell.angle_gamma   90.00
#
_symmetry.space_group_name_H-M   'P 1'
#
loop_
_entity.id
_entity.type
_entity.pdbx_description
1 polymer ?
#
loop_
_entity_poly.entity_id
_entity_poly.type
_entity_poly.pdbx_seq_one_letter_code
_entity_poly.pdbx_strand_id
1 'polypeptide(L)'
;MIGFEWTAAKFFWYLFFMYFTLLYFTFYGMMAVGITPNHNIGSIVSAFFYAVWNLFAGFIIPRPSIPVWWRWYYWACPVAWTLYGLVASQFGDIHTPMEDPKGKLVSEYLRSHFGFKHSFLGVVAAVVVAFPVLFAFLFAFSIKMLNFQKR
;
A
#
# COMPACT_ATOMS: atom_id res chain seq x y z
N MET A 1 15.55 2.30 18.78
CA MET A 1 14.21 2.33 18.14
C MET A 1 14.31 3.16 16.87
N ILE A 2 13.50 2.88 15.85
CA ILE A 2 13.63 3.25 14.40
C ILE A 2 13.81 4.76 14.10
N GLY A 3 13.83 5.65 15.09
CA GLY A 3 14.18 7.07 14.94
C GLY A 3 13.03 7.96 14.47
N PHE A 4 11.78 7.48 14.58
CA PHE A 4 10.61 8.31 14.28
C PHE A 4 10.36 9.35 15.37
N GLU A 5 9.74 10.46 14.98
CA GLU A 5 9.33 11.50 15.91
C GLU A 5 8.31 10.96 16.92
N TRP A 6 8.56 11.23 18.20
CA TRP A 6 7.77 10.75 19.32
C TRP A 6 6.50 11.58 19.54
N THR A 7 5.64 11.64 18.53
CA THR A 7 4.32 12.29 18.61
C THR A 7 3.22 11.24 18.57
N ALA A 8 2.26 11.33 19.48
CA ALA A 8 1.13 10.39 19.56
C ALA A 8 0.38 10.28 18.21
N ALA A 9 0.19 11.42 17.50
CA ALA A 9 -0.44 11.43 16.19
C ALA A 9 0.29 10.56 15.16
N LYS A 10 1.63 10.68 15.06
CA LYS A 10 2.45 9.88 14.14
C LYS A 10 2.46 8.40 14.49
N PHE A 11 2.44 8.08 15.79
CA PHE A 11 2.29 6.71 16.27
C PHE A 11 0.95 6.10 15.85
N PHE A 12 -0.17 6.79 16.06
CA PHE A 12 -1.49 6.30 15.66
C PHE A 12 -1.64 6.20 14.13
N TRP A 13 -1.07 7.12 13.37
CA TRP A 13 -1.01 7.00 11.91
C TRP A 13 -0.23 5.78 11.45
N TYR A 14 0.94 5.53 12.06
CA TYR A 14 1.73 4.34 11.78
C TYR A 14 0.94 3.06 12.10
N LEU A 15 0.34 3.00 13.29
CA LEU A 15 -0.48 1.86 13.71
C LEU A 15 -1.67 1.65 12.76
N PHE A 16 -2.34 2.71 12.35
CA PHE A 16 -3.46 2.67 11.41
C PHE A 16 -3.03 2.07 10.07
N PHE A 17 -2.01 2.62 9.43
CA PHE A 17 -1.56 2.12 8.12
C PHE A 17 -1.03 0.69 8.22
N MET A 18 -0.29 0.34 9.27
CA MET A 18 0.19 -1.02 9.49
C MET A 18 -0.95 -2.01 9.72
N TYR A 19 -1.92 -1.66 10.57
CA TYR A 19 -3.08 -2.50 10.86
C TYR A 19 -3.88 -2.81 9.60
N PHE A 20 -4.29 -1.78 8.85
CA PHE A 20 -5.06 -1.99 7.61
C PHE A 20 -4.24 -2.68 6.53
N THR A 21 -2.92 -2.51 6.54
CA THR A 21 -2.02 -3.24 5.64
C THR A 21 -2.03 -4.74 5.89
N LEU A 22 -1.82 -5.14 7.14
CA LEU A 22 -1.90 -6.55 7.53
C LEU A 22 -3.30 -7.12 7.27
N LEU A 23 -4.34 -6.31 7.51
CA LEU A 23 -5.73 -6.70 7.29
C LEU A 23 -6.01 -6.98 5.81
N TYR A 24 -5.62 -6.09 4.89
CA TYR A 24 -5.86 -6.33 3.47
C TYR A 24 -5.02 -7.49 2.93
N PHE A 25 -3.78 -7.68 3.42
CA PHE A 25 -2.96 -8.83 3.01
C PHE A 25 -3.61 -10.15 3.44
N THR A 26 -4.19 -10.17 4.64
CA THR A 26 -4.93 -11.33 5.16
C THR A 26 -6.16 -11.62 4.30
N PHE A 27 -7.00 -10.61 4.03
CA PHE A 27 -8.18 -10.78 3.17
C PHE A 27 -7.83 -11.15 1.74
N TYR A 28 -6.73 -10.61 1.20
CA TYR A 28 -6.24 -10.98 -0.12
C TYR A 28 -5.82 -12.45 -0.18
N GLY A 29 -5.09 -12.94 0.83
CA GLY A 29 -4.71 -14.36 0.92
C GLY A 29 -5.94 -15.27 0.98
N MET A 30 -6.94 -14.91 1.79
CA MET A 30 -8.20 -15.65 1.86
C MET A 30 -8.95 -15.63 0.52
N MET A 31 -9.05 -14.46 -0.13
CA MET A 31 -9.65 -14.30 -1.46
C MET A 31 -8.94 -15.18 -2.50
N ALA A 32 -7.60 -15.18 -2.54
CA ALA A 32 -6.83 -15.95 -3.50
C ALA A 32 -7.10 -17.46 -3.35
N VAL A 33 -7.11 -17.98 -2.12
CA VAL A 33 -7.45 -19.38 -1.86
C VAL A 33 -8.91 -19.65 -2.24
N GLY A 34 -9.84 -18.76 -1.92
CA GLY A 34 -11.26 -18.92 -2.20
C GLY A 34 -11.62 -18.93 -3.69
N ILE A 35 -10.88 -18.20 -4.54
CA ILE A 35 -11.13 -18.13 -6.00
C ILE A 35 -10.46 -19.30 -6.73
N THR A 36 -9.38 -19.86 -6.19
CA THR A 36 -8.65 -20.94 -6.85
C THR A 36 -9.17 -22.33 -6.49
N PRO A 37 -9.12 -23.30 -7.42
CA PRO A 37 -9.56 -24.67 -7.14
C PRO A 37 -8.64 -25.44 -6.16
N ASN A 38 -7.38 -25.00 -6.02
CA ASN A 38 -6.36 -25.68 -5.23
C ASN A 38 -5.40 -24.66 -4.61
N HIS A 39 -5.03 -24.86 -3.33
CA HIS A 39 -4.08 -24.04 -2.58
C HIS A 39 -2.74 -23.80 -3.30
N ASN A 40 -2.22 -24.79 -4.03
CA ASN A 40 -0.97 -24.63 -4.80
C ASN A 40 -1.10 -23.55 -5.88
N ILE A 41 -2.22 -23.53 -6.59
CA ILE A 41 -2.50 -22.51 -7.62
C ILE A 41 -2.71 -21.15 -6.95
N GLY A 42 -3.46 -21.11 -5.85
CA GLY A 42 -3.67 -19.90 -5.05
C GLY A 42 -2.36 -19.26 -4.58
N SER A 43 -1.40 -20.08 -4.14
CA SER A 43 -0.07 -19.62 -3.73
C SER A 43 0.72 -19.02 -4.89
N ILE A 44 0.76 -19.69 -6.05
CA ILE A 44 1.47 -19.20 -7.25
C ILE A 44 0.88 -17.86 -7.71
N VAL A 45 -0.44 -17.76 -7.80
CA VAL A 45 -1.15 -16.53 -8.19
C VAL A 45 -0.85 -15.41 -7.20
N SER A 46 -0.93 -15.70 -5.90
CA SER A 46 -0.63 -14.73 -4.84
C SER A 46 0.81 -14.21 -4.94
N ALA A 47 1.78 -15.10 -5.11
CA ALA A 47 3.19 -14.76 -5.23
C ALA A 47 3.45 -13.84 -6.43
N PHE A 48 2.83 -14.11 -7.58
CA PHE A 48 2.92 -13.23 -8.75
C PHE A 48 2.42 -11.82 -8.44
N PHE A 49 1.21 -11.68 -7.88
CA PHE A 49 0.66 -10.36 -7.55
C PHE A 49 1.47 -9.64 -6.47
N TYR A 50 2.01 -10.35 -5.47
CA TYR A 50 2.92 -9.75 -4.49
C TYR A 50 4.19 -9.20 -5.14
N ALA A 51 4.77 -9.91 -6.09
CA ALA A 51 5.94 -9.44 -6.83
C ALA A 51 5.61 -8.18 -7.64
N VAL A 52 4.49 -8.17 -8.35
CA VAL A 52 4.07 -6.99 -9.14
C VAL A 52 3.76 -5.80 -8.22
N TRP A 53 3.05 -6.02 -7.11
CA TRP A 53 2.79 -4.95 -6.14
C TRP A 53 4.09 -4.39 -5.55
N ASN A 54 5.07 -5.24 -5.22
CA ASN A 54 6.34 -4.79 -4.67
C ASN A 54 7.11 -3.90 -5.66
N LEU A 55 7.15 -4.29 -6.94
CA LEU A 55 7.85 -3.56 -7.99
C LEU A 55 7.26 -2.15 -8.22
N PHE A 56 5.94 -2.04 -8.22
CA PHE A 56 5.22 -0.81 -8.55
C PHE A 56 4.65 -0.07 -7.33
N ALA A 57 5.04 -0.44 -6.12
CA ALA A 57 4.57 0.22 -4.89
C ALA A 57 5.04 1.69 -4.78
N GLY A 58 5.89 2.18 -5.68
CA GLY A 58 6.37 3.55 -5.66
C GLY A 58 7.71 3.75 -4.96
N PHE A 59 8.27 2.71 -4.35
CA PHE A 59 9.60 2.76 -3.73
C PHE A 59 10.71 2.44 -4.73
N ILE A 60 10.62 1.29 -5.42
CA ILE A 60 11.59 0.89 -6.44
C ILE A 60 11.46 1.76 -7.69
N ILE A 61 10.22 1.98 -8.14
CA ILE A 61 9.91 2.84 -9.28
C ILE A 61 9.03 3.99 -8.79
N PRO A 62 9.59 5.20 -8.59
CA PRO A 62 8.83 6.36 -8.15
C PRO A 62 7.70 6.71 -9.12
N ARG A 63 6.54 7.09 -8.59
CA ARG A 63 5.35 7.44 -9.39
C ARG A 63 5.64 8.44 -10.54
N PRO A 64 6.45 9.51 -10.34
CA PRO A 64 6.74 10.47 -11.40
C PRO A 64 7.48 9.86 -12.61
N SER A 65 8.29 8.84 -12.37
CA SER A 65 9.09 8.14 -13.39
C SER A 65 8.30 7.11 -14.18
N ILE A 66 7.10 6.72 -13.71
CA ILE A 66 6.23 5.76 -14.41
C ILE A 66 5.62 6.45 -15.65
N PRO A 67 5.71 5.83 -16.85
CA PRO A 67 5.06 6.33 -18.06
C PRO A 67 3.57 6.61 -17.84
N VAL A 68 3.05 7.69 -18.42
CA VAL A 68 1.69 8.19 -18.14
C VAL A 68 0.63 7.11 -18.37
N TRP A 69 0.80 6.28 -19.41
CA TRP A 69 -0.14 5.19 -19.74
C TRP A 69 -0.08 3.99 -18.77
N TRP A 70 0.96 3.83 -17.97
CA TRP A 70 1.05 2.80 -16.90
C TRP A 70 0.69 3.32 -15.51
N ARG A 71 0.53 4.63 -15.35
CA ARG A 71 0.36 5.26 -14.04
C ARG A 71 -0.93 4.86 -13.32
N TRP A 72 -1.95 4.38 -14.05
CA TRP A 72 -3.17 3.87 -13.43
C TRP A 72 -2.89 2.65 -12.53
N TYR A 73 -1.91 1.82 -12.88
CA TYR A 73 -1.58 0.62 -12.11
C TYR A 73 -1.03 0.97 -10.72
N TYR A 74 -0.24 2.04 -10.64
CA TYR A 74 0.24 2.57 -9.36
C TYR A 74 -0.93 2.88 -8.41
N TRP A 75 -2.02 3.45 -8.93
CA TRP A 75 -3.21 3.76 -8.13
C TRP A 75 -4.07 2.54 -7.82
N ALA A 76 -3.97 1.46 -8.61
CA ALA A 76 -4.63 0.19 -8.33
C ALA A 76 -3.87 -0.68 -7.32
N CYS A 77 -2.57 -0.44 -7.13
CA CYS A 77 -1.71 -1.21 -6.23
C CYS A 77 -1.99 -0.84 -4.75
N PRO A 78 -2.45 -1.76 -3.90
CA PRO A 78 -2.72 -1.46 -2.48
C PRO A 78 -1.45 -1.04 -1.72
N VAL A 79 -0.32 -1.70 -2.02
CA VAL A 79 0.96 -1.43 -1.35
C VAL A 79 1.46 0.00 -1.63
N ALA A 80 1.13 0.56 -2.80
CA ALA A 80 1.48 1.95 -3.12
C ALA A 80 0.82 2.95 -2.18
N TRP A 81 -0.44 2.69 -1.79
CA TRP A 81 -1.17 3.54 -0.85
C TRP A 81 -0.63 3.40 0.58
N THR A 82 -0.26 2.20 1.00
CA THR A 82 0.41 1.99 2.29
C THR A 82 1.72 2.76 2.39
N LEU A 83 2.59 2.64 1.38
CA LEU A 83 3.87 3.33 1.38
C LEU A 83 3.68 4.85 1.34
N TYR A 84 2.76 5.34 0.53
CA TYR A 84 2.40 6.75 0.54
C TYR A 84 1.97 7.17 1.95
N GLY A 85 1.04 6.45 2.58
CA GLY A 85 0.47 6.80 3.88
C GLY A 85 1.50 6.79 5.01
N LEU A 86 2.36 5.77 5.05
CA LEU A 86 3.44 5.69 6.04
C LEU A 86 4.46 6.81 5.84
N VAL A 87 4.97 7.01 4.62
CA VAL A 87 6.01 7.99 4.36
C VAL A 87 5.48 9.42 4.52
N ALA A 88 4.29 9.72 4.01
CA ALA A 88 3.70 11.04 4.15
C ALA A 88 3.30 11.37 5.59
N SER A 89 2.89 10.39 6.41
CA SER A 89 2.52 10.63 7.81
C SER A 89 3.73 10.78 8.73
N GLN A 90 4.83 10.08 8.46
CA GLN A 90 6.04 10.17 9.30
C GLN A 90 6.96 11.33 8.90
N PHE A 91 7.10 11.58 7.59
CA PHE A 91 8.13 12.50 7.06
C PHE A 91 7.56 13.67 6.25
N GLY A 92 6.25 13.69 5.96
CA GLY A 92 5.65 14.70 5.08
C GLY A 92 5.60 16.11 5.66
N ASP A 93 5.72 16.23 6.98
CA ASP A 93 5.73 17.46 7.78
C ASP A 93 7.13 17.84 8.30
N ILE A 94 8.15 17.04 7.95
CA ILE A 94 9.53 17.29 8.37
C ILE A 94 10.18 18.30 7.42
N HIS A 95 10.60 19.42 8.01
CA HIS A 95 11.30 20.52 7.34
C HIS A 95 12.80 20.56 7.68
N THR A 96 13.37 19.45 8.15
CA THR A 96 14.82 19.38 8.33
C THR A 96 15.51 19.29 6.96
N PRO A 97 16.59 20.07 6.76
CA PRO A 97 17.42 19.93 5.56
C PRO A 97 18.16 18.59 5.62
N MET A 98 18.19 17.87 4.50
CA MET A 98 18.98 16.65 4.38
C MET A 98 20.46 16.97 4.23
N GLU A 99 21.33 16.06 4.66
CA GLU A 99 22.79 16.07 4.42
C GLU A 99 23.11 15.72 2.95
N ASP A 100 22.45 16.40 2.02
CA ASP A 100 22.73 16.37 0.58
C ASP A 100 23.51 17.66 0.24
N PRO A 101 24.48 17.67 -0.68
CA PRO A 101 25.17 18.89 -1.15
C PRO A 101 24.24 20.06 -1.56
N LYS A 102 22.94 19.81 -1.76
CA LYS A 102 21.92 20.82 -2.09
C LYS A 102 21.03 21.25 -0.92
N GLY A 103 21.17 20.64 0.27
CA GLY A 103 20.44 21.03 1.49
C GLY A 103 18.91 20.98 1.38
N LYS A 104 18.36 20.10 0.52
CA LYS A 104 16.91 20.05 0.28
C LYS A 104 16.14 19.56 1.51
N LEU A 105 14.96 20.13 1.73
CA LEU A 105 14.04 19.71 2.79
C LEU A 105 13.53 18.29 2.53
N VAL A 106 13.39 17.48 3.58
CA VAL A 106 12.84 16.11 3.47
C VAL A 106 11.46 16.12 2.80
N SER A 107 10.56 17.00 3.24
CA SER A 107 9.23 17.17 2.65
C SER A 107 9.25 17.55 1.16
N GLU A 108 10.22 18.36 0.72
CA GLU A 108 10.38 18.74 -0.68
C GLU A 108 10.91 17.58 -1.54
N TYR A 109 11.80 16.77 -0.98
CA TYR A 109 12.28 15.55 -1.63
C TYR A 109 11.16 14.54 -1.83
N LEU A 110 10.35 14.28 -0.79
CA LEU A 110 9.19 13.39 -0.90
C LEU A 110 8.19 13.85 -1.97
N ARG A 111 8.01 15.17 -2.09
CA ARG A 111 7.12 15.74 -3.09
C ARG A 111 7.69 15.67 -4.51
N SER A 112 8.97 15.97 -4.70
CA SER A 112 9.61 16.01 -6.02
C SER A 112 9.97 14.62 -6.55
N HIS A 113 10.51 13.76 -5.70
CA HIS A 113 10.97 12.42 -6.08
C HIS A 113 9.84 11.39 -6.08
N PHE A 114 9.07 11.30 -4.99
CA PHE A 114 8.00 10.30 -4.85
C PHE A 114 6.60 10.81 -5.22
N GLY A 115 6.42 12.13 -5.29
CA GLY A 115 5.10 12.72 -5.56
C GLY A 115 4.16 12.65 -4.36
N PHE A 116 4.70 12.46 -3.14
CA PHE A 116 3.93 12.36 -1.91
C PHE A 116 3.61 13.75 -1.36
N LYS A 117 2.34 13.93 -0.97
CA LYS A 117 1.78 15.16 -0.41
C LYS A 117 1.09 14.82 0.90
N HIS A 118 1.49 15.49 1.98
CA HIS A 118 0.90 15.32 3.31
C HIS A 118 -0.59 15.69 3.34
N SER A 119 -1.02 16.70 2.56
CA SER A 119 -2.43 17.09 2.45
C SER A 119 -3.36 16.01 1.89
N PHE A 120 -2.80 14.98 1.24
CA PHE A 120 -3.57 13.88 0.66
C PHE A 120 -3.75 12.69 1.61
N LEU A 121 -3.19 12.76 2.82
CA LEU A 121 -3.22 11.66 3.79
C LEU A 121 -4.62 11.15 4.12
N GLY A 122 -5.61 12.03 4.23
CA GLY A 122 -7.00 11.62 4.48
C GLY A 122 -7.58 10.73 3.38
N VAL A 123 -7.29 11.05 2.12
CA VAL A 123 -7.73 10.24 0.97
C VAL A 123 -7.00 8.89 0.96
N VAL A 124 -5.70 8.91 1.22
CA VAL A 124 -4.88 7.69 1.31
C VAL A 124 -5.40 6.77 2.40
N ALA A 125 -5.76 7.31 3.55
CA ALA A 125 -6.36 6.56 4.65
C ALA A 125 -7.68 5.90 4.22
N ALA A 126 -8.58 6.64 3.58
CA ALA A 126 -9.85 6.10 3.09
C ALA A 126 -9.66 4.97 2.06
N VAL A 127 -8.72 5.13 1.13
CA VAL A 127 -8.42 4.12 0.10
C VAL A 127 -7.82 2.85 0.72
N VAL A 128 -6.91 2.99 1.69
CA VAL A 128 -6.33 1.86 2.42
C VAL A 128 -7.40 1.05 3.17
N VAL A 129 -8.45 1.70 3.68
CA VAL A 129 -9.61 1.02 4.30
C VAL A 129 -10.52 0.34 3.26
N ALA A 130 -10.61 0.88 2.05
CA ALA A 130 -11.45 0.32 0.99
C ALA A 130 -10.95 -1.05 0.49
N PHE A 131 -9.63 -1.25 0.41
CA PHE A 131 -9.03 -2.52 -0.03
C PHE A 131 -9.42 -3.75 0.80
N PRO A 132 -9.30 -3.76 2.14
CA PRO A 132 -9.70 -4.91 2.94
C PRO A 132 -11.20 -5.19 2.81
N VAL A 133 -12.04 -4.16 2.73
CA VAL A 133 -13.49 -4.32 2.49
C VAL A 133 -13.75 -4.98 1.14
N LEU A 134 -13.06 -4.51 0.08
CA LEU A 134 -13.15 -5.09 -1.26
C LEU A 134 -12.70 -6.55 -1.28
N PHE A 135 -11.54 -6.88 -0.70
CA PHE A 135 -11.03 -8.25 -0.67
C PHE A 135 -11.90 -9.18 0.18
N ALA A 136 -12.42 -8.69 1.31
CA ALA A 136 -13.37 -9.46 2.13
C ALA A 136 -14.68 -9.74 1.35
N PHE A 137 -15.19 -8.75 0.62
CA PHE A 137 -16.37 -8.93 -0.23
C PHE A 137 -16.12 -9.94 -1.35
N LEU A 138 -14.99 -9.82 -2.06
CA LEU A 138 -14.61 -10.76 -3.11
C LEU A 138 -14.42 -12.18 -2.58
N PHE A 139 -13.83 -12.34 -1.39
CA PHE A 139 -13.72 -13.62 -0.71
C PHE A 139 -15.10 -14.23 -0.39
N ALA A 140 -16.00 -13.45 0.22
CA ALA A 140 -17.35 -13.89 0.54
C ALA A 140 -18.15 -14.28 -0.72
N PHE A 141 -18.02 -13.47 -1.78
CA PHE A 141 -18.61 -13.76 -3.09
C PHE A 141 -18.05 -15.05 -3.69
N SER A 142 -16.74 -15.25 -3.61
CA SER A 142 -16.06 -16.44 -4.13
C SER A 142 -16.56 -17.71 -3.46
N ILE A 143 -16.68 -17.74 -2.13
CA ILE A 143 -17.20 -18.91 -1.41
C ILE A 143 -18.66 -19.19 -1.82
N LYS A 144 -19.47 -18.14 -2.02
CA LYS A 144 -20.88 -18.28 -2.39
C LYS A 144 -21.07 -18.84 -3.80
N MET A 145 -20.31 -18.36 -4.78
CA MET A 145 -20.47 -18.76 -6.19
C MET A 145 -19.61 -19.97 -6.58
N LEU A 146 -18.34 -19.97 -6.17
CA LEU A 146 -17.33 -20.94 -6.62
C LEU A 146 -17.17 -22.08 -5.62
N ASN A 147 -18.26 -22.59 -5.05
CA ASN A 147 -18.22 -23.56 -3.95
C ASN A 147 -17.60 -24.91 -4.37
N PHE A 148 -16.27 -24.96 -4.43
CA PHE A 148 -15.46 -26.12 -4.85
C PHE A 148 -15.55 -27.28 -3.84
N GLN A 149 -16.06 -27.04 -2.63
CA GLN A 149 -16.27 -28.08 -1.61
C GLN A 149 -17.51 -28.95 -1.85
N LYS A 150 -18.37 -28.61 -2.83
CA LYS A 150 -19.57 -29.41 -3.17
C LYS A 150 -19.36 -30.40 -4.31
N ARG A 151 -18.11 -30.63 -4.75
CA ARG A 151 -17.73 -31.66 -5.72
C ARG A 151 -17.12 -32.86 -5.03
#